data_AF-A0AAV0V542-F1
#
_entry.id   AF-A0AAV0V542-F1
#
_cell.length_a   1.000
_cell.length_b   1.000
_cell.length_c   1.000
_cell.angle_alpha   90.00
_cell.angle_beta   90.00
_cell.angle_gamma   90.00
#
_symmetry.space_group_name_H-M   'P 1'
#
loop_
_entity.id
_entity.type
_entity.pdbx_description
1 polymer ?
#
loop_
_entity_poly.entity_id
_entity_poly.type
_entity_poly.pdbx_seq_one_letter_code
_entity_poly.pdbx_strand_id
1 'polypeptide(L)'
;MQKRDATASFALATSAAQVLVPNSLQFNEHEFQRSPKEARNAAQEAVKLVKPGDLIFITTSGLVYSVGRYLTENAYDHVVVVLDECTVLHIGVPAVRVMPLERLLLPQRQPVVLRVPMSETELQLFLRCARQLIGCKYDVARAYQLMLRLTLKRLTGSSPLPRLPLDVKSNAWICSDSIVVLLAGCCMAFREALVKAKQETALDIFTVGSASMTDFERIRRIQPGIMSRIPLPVVNYTLAPHKRSWRAYVPEVARFTQSLQNGTLKWPLLPPEFLPKVHEFATSIPPTSWTVKRKIQTLCYVTIFLMTLRRGFTVKRVMLRAIEMLMLRYVVHNVLLHLQSSPAFGTAKL
;
A
#
# COMPACT_ATOMS: atom_id res chain seq x y z
N MET A 1 -32.00 -4.73 21.10
CA MET A 1 -30.88 -4.58 22.06
C MET A 1 -29.50 -4.71 21.37
N GLN A 2 -29.35 -4.23 20.13
CA GLN A 2 -28.21 -4.58 19.23
C GLN A 2 -27.39 -3.34 18.78
N LYS A 3 -27.70 -2.15 19.30
CA LYS A 3 -27.07 -0.86 18.94
C LYS A 3 -25.92 -0.44 19.86
N ARG A 4 -25.77 -1.06 21.05
CA ARG A 4 -24.75 -0.69 22.05
C ARG A 4 -23.37 -1.32 21.79
N ASP A 5 -23.32 -2.49 21.16
CA ASP A 5 -22.05 -3.21 20.93
C ASP A 5 -21.20 -2.61 19.80
N ALA A 6 -21.83 -2.10 18.75
CA ALA A 6 -21.12 -1.49 17.62
C ALA A 6 -20.35 -0.20 18.03
N THR A 7 -20.90 0.58 18.96
CA THR A 7 -20.26 1.80 19.49
C THR A 7 -19.06 1.50 20.36
N ALA A 8 -19.09 0.43 21.16
CA ALA A 8 -18.00 0.04 22.04
C ALA A 8 -16.82 -0.55 21.25
N SER A 9 -17.08 -1.41 20.27
CA SER A 9 -16.05 -1.97 19.38
C SER A 9 -15.38 -0.89 18.53
N PHE A 10 -16.15 0.10 18.06
CA PHE A 10 -15.62 1.25 17.33
C PHE A 10 -14.73 2.16 18.20
N ALA A 11 -15.13 2.45 19.44
CA ALA A 11 -14.32 3.26 20.37
C ALA A 11 -12.97 2.57 20.70
N LEU A 12 -12.99 1.26 20.95
CA LEU A 12 -11.78 0.47 21.21
C LEU A 12 -10.83 0.40 20.00
N ALA A 13 -11.37 0.19 18.79
CA ALA A 13 -10.60 0.22 17.56
C ALA A 13 -9.98 1.61 17.30
N THR A 14 -10.71 2.68 17.63
CA THR A 14 -10.26 4.07 17.51
C THR A 14 -9.13 4.37 18.49
N SER A 15 -9.23 3.93 19.75
CA SER A 15 -8.16 4.07 20.76
C SER A 15 -6.91 3.25 20.42
N ALA A 16 -7.06 2.02 19.93
CA ALA A 16 -5.94 1.20 19.49
C ALA A 16 -5.22 1.80 18.27
N ALA A 17 -5.98 2.34 17.32
CA ALA A 17 -5.43 3.05 16.16
C ALA A 17 -4.70 4.34 16.57
N GLN A 18 -5.21 5.12 17.52
CA GLN A 18 -4.54 6.34 18.00
C GLN A 18 -3.17 6.06 18.64
N VAL A 19 -3.04 4.93 19.34
CA VAL A 19 -1.79 4.49 19.97
C VAL A 19 -0.78 3.98 18.93
N LEU A 20 -1.26 3.28 17.91
CA LEU A 20 -0.43 2.69 16.86
C LEU A 20 0.08 3.69 15.82
N VAL A 21 -0.80 4.60 15.45
CA VAL A 21 -0.62 5.53 14.35
C VAL A 21 -0.99 6.94 14.84
N PRO A 22 -0.26 7.48 15.84
CA PRO A 22 -0.57 8.78 16.43
C PRO A 22 -0.50 9.92 15.41
N ASN A 23 0.27 9.72 14.33
CA ASN A 23 0.43 10.68 13.23
C ASN A 23 -0.59 10.49 12.10
N SER A 24 -1.52 9.54 12.24
CA SER A 24 -2.61 9.35 11.29
C SER A 24 -3.40 10.63 11.14
N LEU A 25 -3.86 10.89 9.91
CA LEU A 25 -4.73 12.02 9.61
C LEU A 25 -6.03 11.98 10.43
N GLN A 26 -6.42 10.82 10.94
CA GLN A 26 -7.61 10.64 11.76
C GLN A 26 -7.52 11.35 13.13
N PHE A 27 -6.35 11.33 13.79
CA PHE A 27 -6.26 11.64 15.23
C PHE A 27 -5.64 12.99 15.58
N ASN A 28 -5.05 13.67 14.60
CA ASN A 28 -4.28 14.90 14.86
C ASN A 28 -4.93 16.13 14.21
N GLU A 29 -6.19 16.44 14.56
CA GLU A 29 -6.95 17.54 13.93
C GLU A 29 -6.24 18.89 14.01
N HIS A 30 -5.51 19.13 15.10
CA HIS A 30 -4.74 20.37 15.33
C HIS A 30 -3.26 20.26 14.94
N GLU A 31 -2.90 19.30 14.10
CA GLU A 31 -1.50 19.06 13.69
C GLU A 31 -0.85 20.30 13.08
N PHE A 32 -1.61 21.03 12.25
CA PHE A 32 -1.12 22.25 11.63
C PHE A 32 -0.79 23.31 12.69
N GLN A 33 -1.71 23.60 13.60
CA GLN A 33 -1.53 24.61 14.65
C GLN A 33 -0.38 24.28 15.60
N ARG A 34 -0.15 22.98 15.89
CA ARG A 34 0.94 22.50 16.75
C ARG A 34 2.30 22.42 16.02
N SER A 35 2.31 22.53 14.70
CA SER A 35 3.55 22.43 13.92
C SER A 35 4.42 23.69 14.08
N PRO A 36 5.76 23.56 13.98
CA PRO A 36 6.67 24.70 14.01
C PRO A 36 6.27 25.80 13.02
N LYS A 37 6.54 27.06 13.36
CA LYS A 37 6.19 28.21 12.50
C LYS A 37 6.76 28.07 11.08
N GLU A 38 8.01 27.60 10.96
CA GLU A 38 8.64 27.33 9.66
C GLU A 38 7.87 26.31 8.83
N ALA A 39 7.41 25.21 9.45
CA ALA A 39 6.65 24.17 8.78
C ALA A 39 5.27 24.69 8.32
N ARG A 40 4.61 25.51 9.15
CA ARG A 40 3.34 26.16 8.79
C ARG A 40 3.51 27.14 7.64
N ASN A 41 4.54 27.99 7.69
CA ASN A 41 4.85 28.94 6.61
C ASN A 41 5.14 28.19 5.29
N ALA A 42 5.94 27.12 5.34
CA ALA A 42 6.24 26.30 4.16
C ALA A 42 4.99 25.65 3.56
N ALA A 43 4.04 25.21 4.40
CA ALA A 43 2.77 24.67 3.95
C ALA A 43 1.87 25.77 3.35
N GLN A 44 1.84 26.97 3.93
CA GLN A 44 1.08 28.11 3.39
C GLN A 44 1.62 28.59 2.04
N GLU A 45 2.94 28.60 1.85
CA GLU A 45 3.54 28.87 0.54
C GLU A 45 3.21 27.77 -0.48
N ALA A 46 3.17 26.50 -0.04
CA ALA A 46 2.76 25.40 -0.89
C ALA A 46 1.28 25.50 -1.33
N VAL A 47 0.37 25.95 -0.45
CA VAL A 47 -1.07 26.14 -0.76
C VAL A 47 -1.25 27.00 -2.02
N LYS A 48 -0.46 28.07 -2.17
CA LYS A 48 -0.56 29.00 -3.31
C LYS A 48 -0.29 28.36 -4.68
N LEU A 49 0.37 27.20 -4.70
CA LEU A 49 0.77 26.50 -5.94
C LEU A 49 -0.22 25.39 -6.34
N VAL A 50 -0.99 24.93 -5.36
CA VAL A 50 -1.93 23.82 -5.50
C VAL A 50 -3.25 24.33 -6.06
N LYS A 51 -3.90 23.55 -6.92
CA LYS A 51 -5.17 23.88 -7.55
C LYS A 51 -6.21 22.77 -7.33
N PRO A 52 -7.51 23.10 -7.42
CA PRO A 52 -8.57 22.10 -7.44
C PRO A 52 -8.28 21.04 -8.52
N GLY A 53 -8.50 19.77 -8.18
CA GLY A 53 -8.21 18.64 -9.05
C GLY A 53 -6.81 18.05 -8.90
N ASP A 54 -5.88 18.75 -8.23
CA ASP A 54 -4.57 18.20 -7.92
C ASP A 54 -4.67 16.99 -6.97
N LEU A 55 -3.76 16.04 -7.15
CA LEU A 55 -3.60 14.88 -6.29
C LEU A 55 -2.42 15.11 -5.35
N ILE A 56 -2.61 14.89 -4.06
CA ILE A 56 -1.53 15.01 -3.07
C ILE A 56 -1.23 13.64 -2.50
N PHE A 57 -0.05 13.12 -2.81
CA PHE A 57 0.50 11.91 -2.23
C PHE A 57 1.28 12.27 -0.98
N ILE A 58 1.07 11.54 0.11
CA ILE A 58 1.76 11.80 1.37
C ILE A 58 2.38 10.54 1.97
N THR A 59 3.30 10.78 2.89
CA THR A 59 3.79 9.79 3.82
C THR A 59 3.34 10.12 5.23
N THR A 60 2.79 9.15 5.93
CA THR A 60 2.51 9.26 7.34
C THR A 60 3.73 8.80 8.14
N SER A 61 4.18 9.63 9.06
CA SER A 61 5.31 9.33 9.93
C SER A 61 4.94 8.24 10.95
N GLY A 62 5.93 7.46 11.38
CA GLY A 62 5.75 6.38 12.35
C GLY A 62 6.08 5.01 11.79
N LEU A 63 6.37 4.09 12.71
CA LEU A 63 6.88 2.76 12.39
C LEU A 63 5.89 1.96 11.53
N VAL A 64 4.61 1.94 11.91
CA VAL A 64 3.57 1.14 11.24
C VAL A 64 3.45 1.50 9.76
N TYR A 65 3.29 2.79 9.45
CA TYR A 65 3.20 3.25 8.07
C TYR A 65 4.50 3.03 7.31
N SER A 66 5.65 3.25 7.96
CA SER A 66 6.94 3.07 7.30
C SER A 66 7.22 1.60 6.95
N VAL A 67 6.89 0.67 7.86
CA VAL A 67 6.96 -0.76 7.61
C VAL A 67 5.94 -1.17 6.55
N GLY A 68 4.71 -0.65 6.60
CA GLY A 68 3.68 -0.90 5.60
C GLY A 68 4.12 -0.48 4.19
N ARG A 69 4.64 0.74 4.05
CA ARG A 69 5.23 1.25 2.80
C ARG A 69 6.39 0.37 2.33
N TYR A 70 7.29 0.00 3.23
CA TYR A 70 8.37 -0.92 2.91
C TYR A 70 7.81 -2.24 2.36
N LEU A 71 7.00 -2.96 3.14
CA LEU A 71 6.47 -4.29 2.80
C LEU A 71 5.68 -4.31 1.49
N THR A 72 4.96 -3.24 1.18
CA THR A 72 4.14 -3.11 -0.02
C THR A 72 4.87 -2.47 -1.21
N GLU A 73 6.13 -2.07 -1.04
CA GLU A 73 6.94 -1.34 -2.02
C GLU A 73 6.41 0.02 -2.48
N ASN A 74 5.42 0.57 -1.77
CA ASN A 74 4.88 1.89 -2.05
C ASN A 74 5.77 2.99 -1.46
N ALA A 75 6.01 4.06 -2.21
CA ALA A 75 6.69 5.26 -1.71
C ALA A 75 5.79 6.10 -0.79
N TYR A 76 4.47 6.01 -1.00
CA TYR A 76 3.43 6.75 -0.30
C TYR A 76 2.48 5.77 0.39
N ASP A 77 1.80 6.20 1.45
CA ASP A 77 0.74 5.41 2.11
C ASP A 77 -0.65 5.94 1.86
N HIS A 78 -0.75 7.15 1.31
CA HIS A 78 -2.03 7.82 1.12
C HIS A 78 -1.99 8.83 -0.02
N VAL A 79 -3.17 9.05 -0.61
CA VAL A 79 -3.42 10.02 -1.67
C VAL A 79 -4.76 10.71 -1.41
N VAL A 80 -4.82 12.02 -1.63
CA VAL A 80 -6.02 12.84 -1.50
C VAL A 80 -6.25 13.69 -2.74
N VAL A 81 -7.47 14.21 -2.90
CA VAL A 81 -7.85 15.10 -4.01
C VAL A 81 -8.07 16.50 -3.47
N VAL A 82 -7.54 17.52 -4.13
CA VAL A 82 -7.81 18.93 -3.79
C VAL A 82 -9.18 19.32 -4.33
N LEU A 83 -10.08 19.78 -3.46
CA LEU A 83 -11.45 20.13 -3.85
C LEU A 83 -11.60 21.61 -4.19
N ASP A 84 -10.90 22.46 -3.43
CA ASP A 84 -10.90 23.92 -3.54
C ASP A 84 -9.59 24.50 -2.95
N GLU A 85 -9.53 25.82 -2.79
CA GLU A 85 -8.34 26.53 -2.29
C GLU A 85 -7.94 26.16 -0.86
N CYS A 86 -8.88 25.67 -0.05
CA CYS A 86 -8.68 25.46 1.38
C CYS A 86 -8.81 24.00 1.79
N THR A 87 -9.39 23.14 0.93
CA THR A 87 -9.81 21.81 1.34
C THR A 87 -9.43 20.69 0.38
N VAL A 88 -9.29 19.50 0.97
CA VAL A 88 -9.06 18.24 0.26
C VAL A 88 -10.11 17.21 0.62
N LEU A 89 -10.41 16.32 -0.32
CA LEU A 89 -11.14 15.08 -0.10
C LEU A 89 -10.18 14.03 0.46
N HIS A 90 -10.36 13.68 1.72
CA HIS A 90 -9.63 12.62 2.40
C HIS A 90 -10.46 11.35 2.48
N ILE A 91 -10.00 10.29 1.81
CA ILE A 91 -10.65 8.97 1.74
C ILE A 91 -9.92 8.03 2.69
N GLY A 92 -10.21 8.14 3.99
CA GLY A 92 -9.52 7.39 5.04
C GLY A 92 -10.45 6.98 6.17
N VAL A 93 -9.91 6.28 7.16
CA VAL A 93 -10.70 5.80 8.31
C VAL A 93 -11.26 7.00 9.11
N PRO A 94 -12.55 6.95 9.54
CA PRO A 94 -13.53 5.88 9.29
C PRO A 94 -14.35 6.05 8.00
N ALA A 95 -14.36 7.26 7.44
CA ALA A 95 -15.19 7.63 6.30
C ALA A 95 -14.52 8.75 5.49
N VAL A 96 -14.97 8.90 4.25
CA VAL A 96 -14.56 9.99 3.37
C VAL A 96 -15.03 11.32 3.93
N ARG A 97 -14.11 12.27 4.10
CA ARG A 97 -14.38 13.58 4.67
C ARG A 97 -13.54 14.67 4.03
N VAL A 98 -13.97 15.91 4.24
CA VAL A 98 -13.20 17.10 3.88
C VAL A 98 -12.16 17.39 4.96
N MET A 99 -10.95 17.79 4.56
CA MET A 99 -9.88 18.18 5.47
C MET A 99 -9.18 19.47 5.02
N PRO A 100 -8.59 20.26 5.94
CA PRO A 100 -7.82 21.45 5.56
C PRO A 100 -6.59 21.09 4.74
N LEU A 101 -6.41 21.75 3.58
CA LEU A 101 -5.32 21.52 2.63
C LEU A 101 -3.93 21.70 3.26
N GLU A 102 -3.75 22.79 4.00
CA GLU A 102 -2.49 23.16 4.65
C GLU A 102 -1.92 22.05 5.55
N ARG A 103 -2.79 21.25 6.16
CA ARG A 103 -2.38 20.13 7.01
C ARG A 103 -1.69 19.03 6.22
N LEU A 104 -2.14 18.76 5.00
CA LEU A 104 -1.57 17.74 4.11
C LEU A 104 -0.26 18.21 3.51
N LEU A 105 -0.09 19.53 3.39
CA LEU A 105 1.10 20.16 2.84
C LEU A 105 2.21 20.37 3.88
N LEU A 106 2.06 19.91 5.13
CA LEU A 106 3.15 20.00 6.11
C LEU A 106 4.40 19.22 5.65
N PRO A 107 5.62 19.79 5.75
CA PRO A 107 6.86 19.13 5.34
C PRO A 107 7.07 17.73 5.95
N GLN A 108 6.63 17.52 7.21
CA GLN A 108 6.75 16.22 7.87
C GLN A 108 5.96 15.10 7.17
N ARG A 109 4.95 15.44 6.36
CA ARG A 109 4.18 14.49 5.55
C ARG A 109 4.82 14.19 4.20
N GLN A 110 5.86 14.93 3.82
CA GLN A 110 6.59 14.80 2.55
C GLN A 110 5.64 14.77 1.34
N PRO A 111 4.74 15.78 1.21
CA PRO A 111 3.74 15.81 0.16
C PRO A 111 4.37 15.85 -1.24
N VAL A 112 3.76 15.14 -2.17
CA VAL A 112 4.03 15.25 -3.60
C VAL A 112 2.72 15.55 -4.32
N VAL A 113 2.69 16.70 -4.98
CA VAL A 113 1.53 17.18 -5.72
C VAL A 113 1.67 16.80 -7.19
N LEU A 114 0.68 16.10 -7.72
CA LEU A 114 0.56 15.72 -9.12
C LEU A 114 -0.69 16.33 -9.72
N ARG A 115 -0.56 16.96 -10.89
CA ARG A 115 -1.66 17.54 -11.66
C ARG A 115 -1.92 16.71 -12.90
N VAL A 116 -3.18 16.28 -13.05
CA VAL A 116 -3.69 15.61 -14.25
C VAL A 116 -4.25 16.68 -15.19
N PRO A 117 -3.86 16.71 -16.47
CA PRO A 117 -4.43 17.64 -17.42
C PRO A 117 -5.89 17.27 -17.69
N MET A 118 -6.81 18.12 -17.26
CA MET A 118 -8.24 18.00 -17.49
C MET A 118 -8.73 19.27 -18.20
N SER A 119 -9.66 19.15 -19.14
CA SER A 119 -10.42 20.30 -19.60
C SER A 119 -11.24 20.88 -18.44
N GLU A 120 -11.73 22.11 -18.57
CA GLU A 120 -12.59 22.70 -17.55
C GLU A 120 -13.83 21.84 -17.28
N THR A 121 -14.44 21.26 -18.33
CA THR A 121 -15.62 20.40 -18.18
C THR A 121 -15.30 19.08 -17.48
N GLU A 122 -14.16 18.45 -17.80
CA GLU A 122 -13.68 17.25 -17.12
C GLU A 122 -13.35 17.53 -15.65
N LEU A 123 -12.71 18.67 -15.36
CA LEU A 123 -12.37 19.09 -14.00
C LEU A 123 -13.63 19.31 -13.16
N GLN A 124 -14.63 20.02 -13.66
CA GLN A 124 -15.89 20.23 -12.95
C GLN A 124 -16.62 18.92 -12.70
N LEU A 125 -16.64 18.01 -13.69
CA LEU A 125 -17.22 16.68 -13.52
C LEU A 125 -16.46 15.88 -12.45
N PHE A 126 -15.13 15.85 -12.51
CA PHE A 126 -14.26 15.17 -11.56
C PHE A 126 -14.50 15.66 -10.13
N LEU A 127 -14.49 16.97 -9.92
CA LEU A 127 -14.71 17.57 -8.61
C LEU A 127 -16.14 17.33 -8.09
N ARG A 128 -17.15 17.34 -8.97
CA ARG A 128 -18.53 17.00 -8.61
C ARG A 128 -18.64 15.55 -8.14
N CYS A 129 -18.08 14.60 -8.89
CA CYS A 129 -18.08 13.18 -8.53
C CYS A 129 -17.23 12.91 -7.28
N ALA A 130 -16.10 13.60 -7.10
CA ALA A 130 -15.30 13.53 -5.90
C ALA A 130 -16.09 13.95 -4.65
N ARG A 131 -16.85 15.05 -4.72
CA ARG A 131 -17.71 15.50 -3.61
C ARG A 131 -18.85 14.52 -3.29
N GLN A 132 -19.34 13.75 -4.26
CA GLN A 132 -20.34 12.71 -4.01
C GLN A 132 -19.81 11.56 -3.13
N LEU A 133 -18.49 11.41 -2.99
CA LEU A 133 -17.92 10.42 -2.09
C LEU A 133 -17.97 10.83 -0.61
N ILE A 134 -18.25 12.10 -0.29
CA ILE A 134 -18.26 12.58 1.10
C ILE A 134 -19.31 11.80 1.90
N GLY A 135 -18.89 11.23 3.04
CA GLY A 135 -19.74 10.39 3.89
C GLY A 135 -19.73 8.89 3.53
N CYS A 136 -19.18 8.49 2.38
CA CYS A 136 -18.95 7.07 2.08
C CYS A 136 -18.00 6.45 3.12
N LYS A 137 -18.16 5.16 3.40
CA LYS A 137 -17.32 4.47 4.38
C LYS A 137 -15.91 4.22 3.81
N TYR A 138 -14.92 4.11 4.68
CA TYR A 138 -13.63 3.59 4.27
C TYR A 138 -13.63 2.06 4.30
N ASP A 139 -13.19 1.43 3.22
CA ASP A 139 -13.11 -0.04 3.14
C ASP A 139 -11.82 -0.57 3.78
N VAL A 140 -11.84 -0.64 5.11
CA VAL A 140 -10.73 -1.13 5.93
C VAL A 140 -10.33 -2.56 5.53
N ALA A 141 -11.31 -3.43 5.31
CA ALA A 141 -11.07 -4.83 4.98
C ALA A 141 -10.32 -4.96 3.65
N ARG A 142 -10.78 -4.25 2.62
CA ARG A 142 -10.13 -4.22 1.30
C ARG A 142 -8.74 -3.60 1.36
N ALA A 143 -8.54 -2.54 2.15
CA ALA A 143 -7.22 -1.94 2.34
C ALA A 143 -6.21 -2.96 2.94
N TYR A 144 -6.59 -3.69 3.99
CA TYR A 144 -5.74 -4.76 4.56
C TYR A 144 -5.50 -5.90 3.57
N GLN A 145 -6.54 -6.31 2.84
CA GLN A 145 -6.46 -7.34 1.81
C GLN A 145 -5.52 -6.95 0.66
N LEU A 146 -5.50 -5.68 0.25
CA LEU A 146 -4.54 -5.12 -0.70
C LEU A 146 -3.13 -5.17 -0.12
N MET A 147 -2.92 -4.65 1.10
CA MET A 147 -1.60 -4.64 1.75
C MET A 147 -1.01 -6.05 1.87
N LEU A 148 -1.82 -7.04 2.27
CA LEU A 148 -1.40 -8.43 2.36
C LEU A 148 -0.96 -8.97 1.00
N ARG A 149 -1.76 -8.75 -0.06
CA ARG A 149 -1.44 -9.21 -1.42
C ARG A 149 -0.17 -8.58 -1.96
N LEU A 150 0.01 -7.27 -1.79
CA LEU A 150 1.24 -6.57 -2.19
C LEU A 150 2.46 -7.10 -1.43
N THR A 151 2.31 -7.36 -0.13
CA THR A 151 3.38 -7.95 0.69
C THR A 151 3.75 -9.35 0.21
N LEU A 152 2.76 -10.21 -0.05
CA LEU A 152 3.00 -11.56 -0.58
C LEU A 152 3.60 -11.52 -2.00
N LYS A 153 3.14 -10.60 -2.85
CA LYS A 153 3.70 -10.34 -4.18
C LYS A 153 5.18 -10.00 -4.10
N ARG A 154 5.55 -9.13 -3.16
CA ARG A 154 6.95 -8.78 -2.90
C ARG A 154 7.77 -9.95 -2.40
N LEU A 155 7.26 -10.69 -1.41
CA LEU A 155 8.02 -11.76 -0.75
C LEU A 155 8.21 -12.99 -1.66
N THR A 156 7.23 -13.31 -2.50
CA THR A 156 7.23 -14.52 -3.32
C THR A 156 7.53 -14.26 -4.81
N GLY A 157 7.47 -12.99 -5.24
CA GLY A 157 7.53 -12.60 -6.64
C GLY A 157 6.27 -12.94 -7.45
N SER A 158 5.20 -13.40 -6.80
CA SER A 158 3.93 -13.80 -7.42
C SER A 158 2.75 -13.39 -6.54
N SER A 159 1.56 -13.18 -7.10
CA SER A 159 0.34 -12.95 -6.28
C SER A 159 -0.36 -14.29 -6.05
N PRO A 160 -0.13 -15.00 -4.93
CA PRO A 160 -0.70 -16.33 -4.71
C PRO A 160 -2.20 -16.29 -4.39
N LEU A 161 -2.72 -15.12 -4.03
CA LEU A 161 -4.12 -14.95 -3.65
C LEU A 161 -4.98 -14.58 -4.86
N PRO A 162 -6.24 -15.06 -4.92
CA PRO A 162 -7.21 -14.60 -5.90
C PRO A 162 -7.34 -13.08 -5.90
N ARG A 163 -7.58 -12.53 -7.09
CA ARG A 163 -7.82 -11.10 -7.28
C ARG A 163 -9.02 -10.66 -6.46
N LEU A 164 -8.94 -9.45 -5.92
CA LEU A 164 -10.10 -8.82 -5.31
C LEU A 164 -11.17 -8.55 -6.37
N PRO A 165 -12.46 -8.70 -6.04
CA PRO A 165 -13.51 -8.30 -6.94
C PRO A 165 -13.36 -6.80 -7.22
N LEU A 166 -13.37 -6.43 -8.50
CA LEU A 166 -13.39 -5.03 -8.94
C LEU A 166 -14.75 -4.38 -8.71
N ASP A 167 -15.79 -5.21 -8.58
CA ASP A 167 -17.15 -4.75 -8.38
C ASP A 167 -17.32 -4.22 -6.94
N VAL A 168 -17.32 -2.90 -6.82
CA VAL A 168 -17.53 -2.18 -5.56
C VAL A 168 -19.03 -2.16 -5.27
N LYS A 169 -19.57 -3.32 -4.89
CA LYS A 169 -21.00 -3.44 -4.51
C LYS A 169 -21.35 -2.70 -3.22
N SER A 170 -20.34 -2.18 -2.51
CA SER A 170 -20.49 -1.49 -1.23
C SER A 170 -20.26 0.01 -1.37
N ASN A 171 -20.98 0.82 -0.59
CA ASN A 171 -20.71 2.25 -0.43
C ASN A 171 -19.44 2.54 0.41
N ALA A 172 -18.38 1.78 0.14
CA ALA A 172 -17.11 1.80 0.87
C ALA A 172 -15.94 1.84 -0.10
N TRP A 173 -14.97 2.70 0.16
CA TRP A 173 -13.87 2.99 -0.76
C TRP A 173 -12.52 2.99 -0.05
N ILE A 174 -11.48 2.64 -0.81
CA ILE A 174 -10.10 2.96 -0.44
C ILE A 174 -9.61 4.14 -1.29
N CYS A 175 -8.63 4.90 -0.77
CA CYS A 175 -8.14 6.12 -1.41
C CYS A 175 -7.62 5.92 -2.86
N SER A 176 -6.83 4.89 -3.12
CA SER A 176 -6.32 4.61 -4.46
C SER A 176 -7.40 4.21 -5.45
N ASP A 177 -8.23 3.22 -5.10
CA ASP A 177 -9.27 2.69 -6.00
C ASP A 177 -10.22 3.81 -6.43
N SER A 178 -10.74 4.56 -5.47
CA SER A 178 -11.67 5.66 -5.73
C SER A 178 -11.07 6.72 -6.65
N ILE A 179 -9.83 7.14 -6.42
CA ILE A 179 -9.19 8.16 -7.27
C ILE A 179 -8.92 7.62 -8.68
N VAL A 180 -8.44 6.38 -8.84
CA VAL A 180 -8.25 5.79 -10.17
C VAL A 180 -9.58 5.67 -10.92
N VAL A 181 -10.64 5.24 -10.24
CA VAL A 181 -11.99 5.14 -10.82
C VAL A 181 -12.53 6.51 -11.21
N LEU A 182 -12.40 7.52 -10.35
CA LEU A 182 -12.82 8.89 -10.64
C LEU A 182 -12.08 9.46 -11.84
N LEU A 183 -10.76 9.35 -11.88
CA LEU A 183 -9.95 9.86 -13.00
C LEU A 183 -10.27 9.12 -14.30
N ALA A 184 -10.38 7.79 -14.27
CA ALA A 184 -10.76 7.02 -15.45
C ALA A 184 -12.16 7.39 -15.94
N GLY A 185 -13.11 7.64 -15.02
CA GLY A 185 -14.49 8.02 -15.35
C GLY A 185 -14.62 9.44 -15.90
N CYS A 186 -13.81 10.39 -15.40
CA CYS A 186 -13.99 11.82 -15.67
C CYS A 186 -12.96 12.44 -16.64
N CYS A 187 -11.80 11.82 -16.85
CA CYS A 187 -10.73 12.34 -17.70
C CYS A 187 -10.38 11.35 -18.83
N MET A 188 -10.62 11.75 -20.08
CA MET A 188 -10.37 10.90 -21.25
C MET A 188 -8.89 10.57 -21.39
N ALA A 189 -8.01 11.58 -21.27
CA ALA A 189 -6.57 11.39 -21.38
C ALA A 189 -6.04 10.40 -20.32
N PHE A 190 -6.61 10.43 -19.10
CA PHE A 190 -6.20 9.49 -18.04
C PHE A 190 -6.68 8.07 -18.34
N ARG A 191 -7.90 7.93 -18.88
CA ARG A 191 -8.44 6.64 -19.31
C ARG A 191 -7.57 5.99 -20.38
N GLU A 192 -7.15 6.76 -21.38
CA GLU A 192 -6.24 6.29 -22.42
C GLU A 192 -4.89 5.87 -21.83
N ALA A 193 -4.31 6.69 -20.94
CA ALA A 193 -3.07 6.37 -20.24
C ALA A 193 -3.19 5.09 -19.40
N LEU A 194 -4.33 4.88 -18.74
CA LEU A 194 -4.61 3.66 -17.97
C LEU A 194 -4.70 2.42 -18.86
N VAL A 195 -5.36 2.53 -20.03
CA VAL A 195 -5.44 1.43 -21.01
C VAL A 195 -4.06 1.10 -21.57
N LYS A 196 -3.27 2.11 -21.93
CA LYS A 196 -1.90 1.94 -22.40
C LYS A 196 -1.02 1.29 -21.33
N ALA A 197 -1.06 1.80 -20.10
CA ALA A 197 -0.30 1.25 -18.98
C ALA A 197 -0.71 -0.19 -18.65
N LYS A 198 -1.99 -0.56 -18.80
CA LYS A 198 -2.45 -1.95 -18.66
C LYS A 198 -1.80 -2.89 -19.69
N GLN A 199 -1.54 -2.42 -20.90
CA GLN A 199 -0.91 -3.20 -21.97
C GLN A 199 0.60 -3.34 -21.76
N GLU A 200 1.26 -2.28 -21.28
CA GLU A 200 2.72 -2.23 -21.15
C GLU A 200 3.24 -2.69 -19.79
N THR A 201 2.40 -2.72 -18.75
CA THR A 201 2.85 -3.10 -17.41
C THR A 201 1.76 -3.78 -16.57
N ALA A 202 2.21 -4.53 -15.56
CA ALA A 202 1.35 -5.24 -14.62
C ALA A 202 0.86 -4.30 -13.51
N LEU A 203 -0.20 -3.54 -13.77
CA LEU A 203 -0.85 -2.70 -12.76
C LEU A 203 -1.53 -3.56 -11.69
N ASP A 204 -1.45 -3.13 -10.44
CA ASP A 204 -2.03 -3.83 -9.29
C ASP A 204 -3.56 -3.80 -9.34
N ILE A 205 -4.18 -2.73 -9.86
CA ILE A 205 -5.63 -2.70 -10.07
C ILE A 205 -6.12 -3.88 -10.93
N PHE A 206 -5.36 -4.30 -11.94
CA PHE A 206 -5.74 -5.43 -12.81
C PHE A 206 -5.19 -6.78 -12.34
N THR A 207 -4.05 -6.80 -11.65
CA THR A 207 -3.39 -8.05 -11.22
C THR A 207 -3.75 -8.50 -9.80
N VAL A 208 -4.03 -7.54 -8.92
CA VAL A 208 -4.42 -7.72 -7.50
C VAL A 208 -5.91 -7.47 -7.32
N GLY A 209 -6.52 -6.67 -8.19
CA GLY A 209 -7.94 -6.28 -8.12
C GLY A 209 -8.17 -4.98 -7.35
N SER A 210 -7.11 -4.24 -7.02
CA SER A 210 -7.18 -2.95 -6.32
C SER A 210 -5.90 -2.15 -6.59
N ALA A 211 -6.04 -0.86 -6.83
CA ALA A 211 -4.97 0.06 -7.18
C ALA A 211 -4.02 0.29 -6.00
N SER A 212 -2.72 0.24 -6.27
CA SER A 212 -1.68 0.63 -5.32
C SER A 212 -1.23 2.08 -5.55
N MET A 213 -0.41 2.65 -4.66
CA MET A 213 0.21 3.95 -4.93
C MET A 213 1.20 3.84 -6.11
N THR A 214 1.85 2.69 -6.27
CA THR A 214 2.76 2.42 -7.38
C THR A 214 2.05 2.37 -8.74
N ASP A 215 0.74 2.12 -8.80
CA ASP A 215 0.01 2.18 -10.08
C ASP A 215 0.03 3.59 -10.68
N PHE A 216 -0.09 4.65 -9.86
CA PHE A 216 0.04 6.03 -10.35
C PHE A 216 1.45 6.29 -10.91
N GLU A 217 2.49 5.82 -10.22
CA GLU A 217 3.87 5.94 -10.70
C GLU A 217 4.09 5.19 -12.03
N ARG A 218 3.51 3.99 -12.16
CA ARG A 218 3.58 3.17 -13.37
C ARG A 218 2.84 3.85 -14.53
N ILE A 219 1.62 4.31 -14.33
CA ILE A 219 0.85 5.04 -15.34
C ILE A 219 1.63 6.28 -15.81
N ARG A 220 2.16 7.07 -14.86
CA ARG A 220 3.00 8.23 -15.16
C ARG A 220 4.26 7.86 -15.92
N ARG A 221 4.90 6.72 -15.62
CA ARG A 221 6.11 6.27 -16.35
C ARG A 221 5.81 5.98 -17.82
N ILE A 222 4.67 5.36 -18.11
CA ILE A 222 4.24 5.03 -19.47
C ILE A 222 3.80 6.28 -20.25
N GLN A 223 3.15 7.23 -19.57
CA GLN A 223 2.73 8.50 -20.16
C GLN A 223 3.08 9.67 -19.24
N PRO A 224 4.32 10.21 -19.30
CA PRO A 224 4.79 11.26 -18.38
C PRO A 224 3.92 12.51 -18.32
N GLY A 225 3.28 12.88 -19.43
CA GLY A 225 2.40 14.04 -19.52
C GLY A 225 1.06 13.88 -18.80
N ILE A 226 0.65 12.67 -18.41
CA ILE A 226 -0.67 12.48 -17.77
C ILE A 226 -0.70 12.94 -16.31
N MET A 227 0.46 13.00 -15.66
CA MET A 227 0.61 13.46 -14.28
C MET A 227 1.88 14.29 -14.19
N SER A 228 1.69 15.60 -14.26
CA SER A 228 2.78 16.57 -14.09
C SER A 228 3.02 16.82 -12.61
N ARG A 229 4.28 16.89 -12.19
CA ARG A 229 4.62 17.20 -10.80
C ARG A 229 4.56 18.71 -10.60
N ILE A 230 3.87 19.16 -9.56
CA ILE A 230 3.89 20.57 -9.15
C ILE A 230 5.05 20.75 -8.15
N PRO A 231 6.06 21.59 -8.46
CA PRO A 231 7.18 21.81 -7.56
C PRO A 231 6.70 22.60 -6.34
N LEU A 232 6.83 22.00 -5.15
CA LEU A 232 6.63 22.71 -3.89
C LEU A 232 7.92 23.48 -3.52
N PRO A 233 7.84 24.54 -2.71
CA PRO A 233 9.02 25.29 -2.29
C PRO A 233 10.06 24.35 -1.68
N VAL A 234 11.33 24.42 -2.08
CA VAL A 234 12.34 23.39 -1.74
C VAL A 234 12.69 23.34 -0.24
N VAL A 235 12.27 24.34 0.54
CA VAL A 235 12.54 24.42 1.97
C VAL A 235 11.79 23.28 2.70
N ASN A 236 12.53 22.23 3.07
CA ASN A 236 12.11 21.09 3.90
C ASN A 236 11.25 19.98 3.25
N TYR A 237 11.00 20.02 1.94
CA TYR A 237 10.32 18.94 1.23
C TYR A 237 11.35 18.03 0.54
N THR A 238 11.37 16.75 0.91
CA THR A 238 12.21 15.75 0.23
C THR A 238 11.52 15.35 -1.06
N LEU A 239 12.24 15.45 -2.19
CA LEU A 239 11.68 15.18 -3.52
C LEU A 239 11.20 13.74 -3.71
N ALA A 240 11.73 12.80 -2.93
CA ALA A 240 11.22 11.43 -2.84
C ALA A 240 11.38 10.97 -1.38
N PRO A 241 10.32 10.47 -0.72
CA PRO A 241 10.48 9.77 0.54
C PRO A 241 11.43 8.59 0.30
N HIS A 242 12.65 8.69 0.83
CA HIS A 242 13.68 7.69 0.56
C HIS A 242 13.21 6.33 1.07
N LYS A 243 13.31 5.31 0.21
CA LYS A 243 13.11 3.90 0.62
C LYS A 243 14.22 3.56 1.62
N ARG A 244 13.94 3.73 2.92
CA ARG A 244 14.92 3.38 3.96
C ARG A 244 15.17 1.87 3.90
N SER A 245 16.44 1.49 4.05
CA SER A 245 16.80 0.08 4.22
C SER A 245 16.06 -0.50 5.41
N TRP A 246 15.70 -1.79 5.35
CA TRP A 246 15.02 -2.48 6.46
C TRP A 246 15.79 -2.34 7.79
N ARG A 247 17.12 -2.24 7.72
CA ARG A 247 18.01 -2.06 8.87
C ARG A 247 17.71 -0.77 9.63
N ALA A 248 17.28 0.28 8.94
CA ALA A 248 16.93 1.55 9.55
C ALA A 248 15.68 1.44 10.46
N TYR A 249 14.84 0.42 10.25
CA TYR A 249 13.65 0.18 11.09
C TYR A 249 13.93 -0.68 12.32
N VAL A 250 15.09 -1.36 12.40
CA VAL A 250 15.41 -2.24 13.53
C VAL A 250 15.34 -1.53 14.89
N PRO A 251 15.92 -0.31 15.06
CA PRO A 251 15.83 0.39 16.34
C PRO A 251 14.41 0.87 16.68
N GLU A 252 13.59 1.18 15.66
CA GLU A 252 12.19 1.56 15.85
C GLU A 252 11.33 0.35 16.27
N VAL A 253 11.52 -0.81 15.62
CA VAL A 253 10.87 -2.08 16.00
C VAL A 253 11.29 -2.52 17.40
N ALA A 254 12.57 -2.39 17.75
CA ALA A 254 13.07 -2.72 19.09
C ALA A 254 12.39 -1.85 20.16
N ARG A 255 12.33 -0.52 19.95
CA ARG A 255 11.64 0.41 20.84
C ARG A 255 10.14 0.09 20.95
N PHE A 256 9.47 -0.14 19.83
CA PHE A 256 8.05 -0.54 19.82
C PHE A 256 7.81 -1.82 20.63
N THR A 257 8.64 -2.84 20.41
CA THR A 257 8.58 -4.11 21.14
C THR A 257 8.83 -3.91 22.64
N GLN A 258 9.77 -3.05 23.00
CA GLN A 258 10.06 -2.71 24.39
C GLN A 258 8.90 -1.95 25.05
N SER A 259 8.28 -0.99 24.35
CA SER A 259 7.10 -0.27 24.84
C SER A 259 5.91 -1.21 25.06
N LEU A 260 5.71 -2.19 24.17
CA LEU A 260 4.70 -3.23 24.34
C LEU A 260 4.99 -4.13 25.55
N GLN A 261 6.24 -4.55 25.71
CA GLN A 261 6.66 -5.37 26.85
C GLN A 261 6.50 -4.64 28.18
N ASN A 262 6.79 -3.34 28.20
CA ASN A 262 6.65 -2.50 29.39
C ASN A 262 5.19 -2.10 29.67
N GLY A 263 4.23 -2.54 28.85
CA GLY A 263 2.82 -2.17 28.98
C GLY A 263 2.51 -0.69 28.72
N THR A 264 3.51 0.10 28.30
CA THR A 264 3.31 1.51 27.94
C THR A 264 2.59 1.66 26.60
N LEU A 265 2.64 0.61 25.77
CA LEU A 265 1.87 0.47 24.55
C LEU A 265 1.02 -0.81 24.66
N LYS A 266 -0.29 -0.73 24.41
CA LYS A 266 -1.14 -1.93 24.33
C LYS A 266 -1.00 -2.55 22.94
N TRP A 267 -0.83 -3.87 22.86
CA TRP A 267 -0.80 -4.55 21.57
C TRP A 267 -2.15 -4.33 20.87
N PRO A 268 -2.15 -3.89 19.62
CA PRO A 268 -3.36 -3.48 18.92
C PRO A 268 -3.93 -4.72 18.30
N LEU A 269 -4.77 -5.37 19.07
CA LEU A 269 -5.47 -6.51 18.56
C LEU A 269 -6.53 -5.94 17.62
N LEU A 270 -6.50 -6.39 16.36
CA LEU A 270 -7.72 -6.43 15.57
C LEU A 270 -8.81 -6.96 16.51
N PRO A 271 -10.00 -6.34 16.54
CA PRO A 271 -11.07 -6.81 17.41
C PRO A 271 -11.16 -8.34 17.26
N PRO A 272 -11.31 -9.11 18.36
CA PRO A 272 -11.25 -10.58 18.33
C PRO A 272 -12.12 -11.18 17.21
N GLU A 273 -13.18 -10.47 16.86
CA GLU A 273 -14.12 -10.69 15.76
C GLU A 273 -13.47 -10.82 14.36
N PHE A 274 -12.41 -10.06 14.06
CA PHE A 274 -11.85 -9.99 12.70
C PHE A 274 -10.83 -11.09 12.39
N LEU A 275 -9.98 -11.47 13.34
CA LEU A 275 -8.97 -12.53 13.19
C LEU A 275 -8.71 -13.25 14.54
N PRO A 276 -9.67 -14.03 15.06
CA PRO A 276 -9.60 -14.60 16.41
C PRO A 276 -8.37 -15.48 16.63
N LYS A 277 -7.97 -16.26 15.61
CA LYS A 277 -6.77 -17.12 15.67
C LYS A 277 -5.46 -16.32 15.71
N VAL A 278 -5.42 -15.17 15.06
CA VAL A 278 -4.24 -14.28 15.09
C VAL A 278 -4.15 -13.59 16.45
N HIS A 279 -5.30 -13.25 17.04
CA HIS A 279 -5.37 -12.68 18.38
C HIS A 279 -4.86 -13.66 19.43
N GLU A 280 -5.36 -14.90 19.43
CA GLU A 280 -4.92 -16.00 20.31
C GLU A 280 -3.42 -16.30 20.17
N PHE A 281 -2.92 -16.31 18.92
CA PHE A 281 -1.50 -16.50 18.62
C PHE A 281 -0.64 -15.30 19.08
N ALA A 282 -1.10 -14.06 18.90
CA ALA A 282 -0.38 -12.87 19.32
C ALA A 282 -0.31 -12.75 20.85
N THR A 283 -1.38 -13.13 21.57
CA THR A 283 -1.37 -13.17 23.03
C THR A 283 -0.47 -14.27 23.61
N SER A 284 -0.15 -15.29 22.81
CA SER A 284 0.76 -16.36 23.22
C SER A 284 2.22 -16.10 22.86
N ILE A 285 2.56 -14.97 22.18
CA ILE A 285 3.91 -14.71 21.68
C ILE A 285 4.43 -13.29 21.99
N PRO A 286 5.65 -13.17 22.53
CA PRO A 286 6.37 -14.22 23.26
C PRO A 286 5.66 -14.47 24.60
N PRO A 287 5.67 -15.69 25.15
CA PRO A 287 5.16 -15.94 26.49
C PRO A 287 5.75 -14.92 27.47
N THR A 288 4.90 -14.29 28.26
CA THR A 288 5.33 -13.30 29.28
C THR A 288 6.37 -13.90 30.22
N SER A 289 6.32 -15.21 30.43
CA SER A 289 7.26 -16.03 31.19
C SER A 289 8.67 -16.17 30.58
N TRP A 290 8.90 -15.76 29.33
CA TRP A 290 10.21 -15.88 28.71
C TRP A 290 11.16 -14.77 29.17
N THR A 291 12.37 -15.17 29.56
CA THR A 291 13.46 -14.24 29.82
C THR A 291 13.84 -13.47 28.55
N VAL A 292 14.31 -12.23 28.70
CA VAL A 292 14.73 -11.36 27.59
C VAL A 292 15.75 -12.06 26.67
N LYS A 293 16.69 -12.81 27.25
CA LYS A 293 17.66 -13.64 26.53
C LYS A 293 17.00 -14.65 25.58
N ARG A 294 15.96 -15.35 26.06
CA ARG A 294 15.24 -16.39 25.28
C ARG A 294 14.37 -15.78 24.19
N LYS A 295 13.81 -14.59 24.42
CA LYS A 295 13.09 -13.79 23.42
C LYS A 295 14.02 -13.35 22.29
N ILE A 296 15.20 -12.80 22.60
CA ILE A 296 16.21 -12.41 21.61
C ILE A 296 16.69 -13.61 20.81
N GLN A 297 16.95 -14.73 21.47
CA GLN A 297 17.41 -15.96 20.82
C GLN A 297 16.37 -16.51 19.84
N THR A 298 15.10 -16.52 20.23
CA THR A 298 14.00 -16.95 19.36
C THR A 298 13.79 -16.00 18.19
N LEU A 299 13.87 -14.69 18.41
CA LEU A 299 13.80 -13.68 17.34
C LEU A 299 14.94 -13.85 16.32
N CYS A 300 16.16 -14.14 16.80
CA CYS A 300 17.30 -14.48 15.95
C CYS A 300 17.03 -15.76 15.14
N TYR A 301 16.48 -16.82 15.75
CA TYR A 301 16.13 -18.04 15.02
C TYR A 301 15.04 -17.82 13.98
N VAL A 302 13.99 -17.06 14.31
CA VAL A 302 12.92 -16.70 13.36
C VAL A 302 13.48 -15.86 12.21
N THR A 303 14.36 -14.91 12.50
CA THR A 303 15.00 -14.06 11.48
C THR A 303 15.89 -14.89 10.56
N ILE A 304 16.75 -15.76 11.12
CA ILE A 304 17.58 -16.68 10.36
C ILE A 304 16.71 -17.64 9.55
N PHE A 305 15.64 -18.19 10.13
CA PHE A 305 14.70 -19.08 9.45
C PHE A 305 13.98 -18.37 8.30
N LEU A 306 13.55 -17.12 8.47
CA LEU A 306 12.95 -16.31 7.41
C LEU A 306 13.97 -15.95 6.32
N MET A 307 15.23 -15.68 6.68
CA MET A 307 16.31 -15.49 5.71
C MET A 307 16.62 -16.79 4.94
N THR A 308 16.60 -17.92 5.63
CA THR A 308 16.77 -19.26 5.05
C THR A 308 15.59 -19.68 4.20
N LEU A 309 14.35 -19.33 4.57
CA LEU A 309 13.16 -19.51 3.74
C LEU A 309 13.21 -18.61 2.49
N ARG A 310 13.67 -17.37 2.63
CA ARG A 310 13.86 -16.45 1.50
C ARG A 310 14.92 -16.95 0.53
N ARG A 311 16.01 -17.56 1.02
CA ARG A 311 17.01 -18.27 0.19
C ARG A 311 16.50 -19.62 -0.32
N GLY A 312 15.74 -20.33 0.50
CA GLY A 312 15.15 -21.64 0.23
C GLY A 312 14.07 -21.58 -0.83
N PHE A 313 13.36 -20.47 -0.97
CA PHE A 313 12.45 -20.22 -2.08
C PHE A 313 13.21 -20.08 -3.41
N THR A 314 14.38 -19.43 -3.39
CA THR A 314 15.30 -19.37 -4.53
C THR A 314 15.86 -20.74 -4.85
N VAL A 315 16.31 -21.50 -3.85
CA VAL A 315 16.82 -22.87 -4.02
C VAL A 315 15.72 -23.82 -4.50
N LYS A 316 14.50 -23.72 -3.98
CA LYS A 316 13.33 -24.51 -4.41
C LYS A 316 12.96 -24.18 -5.86
N ARG A 317 12.98 -22.90 -6.24
CA ARG A 317 12.71 -22.47 -7.62
C ARG A 317 13.83 -22.94 -8.57
N VAL A 318 15.09 -22.89 -8.15
CA VAL A 318 16.23 -23.45 -8.90
C VAL A 318 16.15 -24.97 -9.01
N MET A 319 15.80 -25.68 -7.94
CA MET A 319 15.60 -27.12 -7.96
C MET A 319 14.41 -27.53 -8.84
N LEU A 320 13.29 -26.81 -8.78
CA LEU A 320 12.15 -27.08 -9.66
C LEU A 320 12.56 -26.92 -11.14
N ARG A 321 13.31 -25.86 -11.46
CA ARG A 321 13.87 -25.64 -12.81
C ARG A 321 14.87 -26.71 -13.23
N ALA A 322 15.69 -27.21 -12.30
CA ALA A 322 16.61 -28.31 -12.55
C ALA A 322 15.87 -29.63 -12.83
N ILE A 323 14.80 -29.91 -12.07
CA ILE A 323 13.94 -31.09 -12.28
C ILE A 323 13.19 -30.98 -13.61
N GLU A 324 12.62 -29.81 -13.93
CA GLU A 324 11.99 -29.55 -15.25
C GLU A 324 12.97 -29.81 -16.40
N MET A 325 14.22 -29.34 -16.29
CA MET A 325 15.26 -29.57 -17.29
C MET A 325 15.67 -31.05 -17.41
N LEU A 326 15.75 -31.78 -16.29
CA LEU A 326 16.03 -33.22 -16.27
C LEU A 326 14.90 -34.02 -16.92
N MET A 327 13.65 -33.70 -16.59
CA MET A 327 12.47 -34.31 -17.19
C MET A 327 12.42 -34.03 -18.70
N LEU A 328 12.72 -32.80 -19.12
CA LEU A 328 12.79 -32.44 -20.54
C LEU A 328 13.86 -33.24 -21.27
N ARG A 329 15.07 -33.37 -20.69
CA ARG A 329 16.14 -34.20 -21.26
C ARG A 329 15.74 -35.67 -21.36
N TYR A 330 15.08 -36.20 -20.32
CA TYR A 330 14.59 -37.57 -20.31
C TYR A 330 13.55 -37.81 -21.43
N VAL A 331 12.60 -36.88 -21.60
CA VAL A 331 11.62 -36.94 -22.68
C VAL A 331 12.30 -36.87 -24.06
N VAL A 332 13.23 -35.93 -24.27
CA VAL A 332 13.97 -35.81 -25.54
C VAL A 332 14.75 -37.08 -25.84
N HIS A 333 15.41 -37.67 -24.84
CA HIS A 333 16.16 -38.92 -25.00
C HIS A 333 15.24 -40.08 -25.40
N ASN A 334 14.09 -40.24 -24.74
CA ASN A 334 13.14 -41.29 -25.08
C ASN A 334 12.49 -41.07 -26.45
N VAL A 335 12.21 -39.82 -26.83
CA VAL A 335 11.71 -39.49 -28.17
C VAL A 335 12.75 -39.83 -29.23
N LEU A 336 14.03 -39.51 -29.02
CA LEU A 336 15.10 -39.87 -29.94
C LEU A 336 15.27 -41.38 -30.07
N LEU A 337 15.24 -42.12 -28.96
CA LEU A 337 15.26 -43.59 -28.97
C LEU A 337 14.06 -44.17 -29.71
N HIS A 338 12.87 -43.58 -29.54
CA HIS A 338 11.67 -44.00 -30.25
C HIS A 338 11.75 -43.73 -31.75
N LEU A 339 12.28 -42.56 -32.14
CA LEU A 339 12.51 -42.23 -33.55
C LEU A 339 13.55 -43.13 -34.21
N GLN A 340 14.60 -43.53 -33.49
CA GLN A 340 15.63 -44.45 -33.98
C GLN A 340 15.15 -45.89 -34.09
N SER A 341 14.24 -46.30 -33.21
CA SER A 341 13.67 -47.66 -33.22
C SER A 341 12.42 -47.79 -34.10
N SER A 342 11.84 -46.68 -34.56
CA SER A 342 10.68 -46.71 -35.43
C SER A 342 11.09 -46.98 -36.88
N PRO A 343 10.66 -48.11 -37.49
CA PRO A 343 11.00 -48.47 -38.87
C PRO A 343 10.42 -47.51 -39.91
N ALA A 344 9.51 -46.61 -39.52
CA ALA A 344 8.88 -45.62 -40.38
C ALA A 344 9.85 -44.56 -40.94
N PHE A 345 11.02 -44.34 -40.30
CA PHE A 345 12.03 -43.39 -40.76
C PHE A 345 13.18 -44.03 -41.55
N GLY A 346 13.21 -45.37 -41.67
CA GLY A 346 14.26 -46.10 -42.39
C GLY A 346 14.08 -46.18 -43.92
N THR A 347 12.99 -45.65 -44.47
CA THR A 347 12.67 -45.78 -45.91
C THR A 347 12.72 -44.47 -46.71
N ALA A 348 13.02 -43.33 -46.09
CA ALA A 348 13.37 -42.11 -46.81
C ALA A 348 14.86 -42.17 -47.21
N LYS A 349 15.17 -42.95 -48.25
CA LYS A 349 16.45 -42.81 -48.97
C LYS A 349 16.51 -41.42 -49.60
N LEU A 350 17.54 -40.66 -49.24
CA LEU A 350 18.05 -39.52 -50.03
C LEU A 350 18.52 -39.98 -51.40
#